data_AF-A0A914PKP5-F1
#
_entry.id   AF-A0A914PKP5-F1
#
_cell.length_a   1.000
_cell.length_b   1.000
_cell.length_c   1.000
_cell.angle_alpha   90.00
_cell.angle_beta   90.00
_cell.angle_gamma   90.00
#
_symmetry.space_group_name_H-M   'P 1'
#
loop_
_entity.id
_entity.type
_entity.pdbx_description
1 polymer ?
#
loop_
_entity_poly.entity_id
_entity_poly.type
_entity_poly.pdbx_seq_one_letter_code
_entity_poly.pdbx_strand_id
1 'polypeptide(L)'
;MNNFISAFYDAVLLYAIALNETLAEGLDPRNGRNITSKMWNRTFVGITGNVSIDQNGDRYSDYSLLDLDDGQDKFMEVAYYSGAQNALRQVSDFHWVKGSPPKDSPICGWDHSKCPEGYPFYYYALFAALIIQIRIGINANVLENSMGGIGR
;
A
#
# COMPACT_ATOMS: atom_id res chain seq x y z
N MET A 1 -5.15 23.73 -7.52
CA MET A 1 -5.43 23.81 -8.97
C MET A 1 -6.60 22.90 -9.27
N ASN A 2 -7.56 23.30 -10.11
CA ASN A 2 -8.66 22.41 -10.49
C ASN A 2 -8.20 21.53 -11.66
N ASN A 3 -7.91 20.26 -11.37
CA ASN A 3 -7.40 19.31 -12.35
C ASN A 3 -8.32 19.12 -13.56
N PHE A 4 -9.64 19.27 -13.38
CA PHE A 4 -10.58 19.19 -14.51
C PHE A 4 -10.39 20.35 -15.49
N ILE A 5 -10.28 21.57 -14.98
CA ILE A 5 -10.12 22.77 -15.83
C ILE A 5 -8.82 22.67 -16.64
N SER A 6 -7.72 22.29 -15.99
CA SER A 6 -6.43 22.17 -16.66
C SER A 6 -6.39 20.99 -17.63
N ALA A 7 -7.05 19.86 -17.32
CA ALA A 7 -7.17 18.74 -18.24
C ALA A 7 -7.98 19.09 -19.49
N PHE A 8 -9.08 19.84 -19.36
CA PHE A 8 -9.85 20.30 -20.51
C PHE A 8 -9.06 21.30 -21.38
N TYR A 9 -8.28 22.18 -20.76
CA TYR A 9 -7.37 23.06 -21.49
C TYR A 9 -6.38 22.25 -22.34
N ASP A 10 -5.73 21.26 -21.74
CA ASP A 10 -4.78 20.39 -22.45
C ASP A 10 -5.46 19.55 -23.55
N ALA A 11 -6.71 19.13 -23.33
CA ALA A 11 -7.48 18.39 -24.33
C ALA A 11 -7.78 19.24 -25.59
N VAL A 12 -8.16 20.51 -25.40
CA VAL A 12 -8.38 21.44 -26.52
C VAL A 12 -7.06 21.74 -27.25
N LEU A 13 -5.96 21.90 -26.50
CA LEU A 13 -4.64 22.09 -27.09
C LEU A 13 -4.21 20.87 -27.93
N LEU A 14 -4.36 19.66 -27.40
CA LEU A 14 -4.10 18.41 -28.13
C LEU A 14 -4.94 18.31 -29.40
N TYR A 15 -6.23 18.63 -29.32
CA TYR A 15 -7.12 18.66 -30.48
C TYR A 15 -6.63 19.67 -31.53
N ALA A 16 -6.25 20.88 -31.12
CA ALA A 16 -5.76 21.89 -32.05
C ALA A 16 -4.47 21.46 -32.77
N ILE A 17 -3.55 20.79 -32.05
CA ILE A 17 -2.34 20.21 -32.63
C ILE A 17 -2.70 19.15 -33.68
N ALA A 18 -3.53 18.17 -33.31
CA ALA A 18 -3.92 17.09 -34.22
C ALA A 18 -4.74 17.57 -35.43
N LEU A 19 -5.60 18.58 -35.24
CA LEU A 19 -6.36 19.20 -36.33
C LEU A 19 -5.43 19.94 -37.28
N ASN A 20 -4.46 20.68 -36.78
CA ASN A 20 -3.47 21.38 -37.60
C ASN A 20 -2.66 20.41 -38.47
N GLU A 21 -2.20 19.29 -37.89
CA GLU A 21 -1.51 18.22 -38.62
C GLU A 21 -2.43 17.58 -39.69
N THR A 22 -3.71 17.37 -39.37
CA THR A 22 -4.71 16.85 -40.31
C THR A 22 -4.90 17.78 -41.51
N LEU A 23 -5.01 19.08 -41.26
CA LEU A 23 -5.15 20.11 -42.30
C LEU A 23 -3.88 20.23 -43.16
N ALA A 24 -2.69 20.15 -42.55
CA ALA A 24 -1.41 20.20 -43.24
C ALA A 24 -1.24 19.02 -44.23
N GLU A 25 -1.85 17.87 -43.95
CA GLU A 25 -1.88 16.71 -44.83
C GLU A 25 -3.01 16.76 -45.88
N GLY A 26 -3.81 17.83 -45.91
CA GLY A 26 -4.94 17.97 -46.84
C GLY A 26 -6.11 17.03 -46.56
N LEU A 27 -6.20 16.47 -45.34
CA LEU A 27 -7.27 15.57 -44.94
C LEU A 27 -8.51 16.34 -44.48
N ASP A 28 -9.67 15.69 -44.54
CA ASP A 28 -10.95 16.31 -44.13
C ASP A 28 -10.97 16.57 -42.61
N PRO A 29 -11.11 17.84 -42.16
CA PRO A 29 -11.19 18.18 -40.74
C PRO A 29 -12.49 17.69 -40.07
N ARG A 30 -13.46 17.16 -40.83
CA ARG A 30 -14.66 16.52 -40.29
C ARG A 30 -14.47 15.03 -40.04
N ASN A 31 -13.38 14.44 -40.52
CA ASN A 31 -13.06 13.05 -40.25
C ASN A 31 -12.40 12.93 -38.87
N GLY A 32 -13.23 12.71 -37.85
CA GLY A 32 -12.77 12.55 -36.47
C GLY A 32 -11.73 11.45 -36.29
N ARG A 33 -11.79 10.35 -37.06
CA ARG A 33 -10.85 9.24 -36.96
C ARG A 33 -9.42 9.65 -37.35
N ASN A 34 -9.28 10.47 -38.38
CA ASN A 34 -7.98 10.99 -38.79
C ASN A 34 -7.39 11.89 -37.69
N ILE A 35 -8.21 12.78 -37.12
CA ILE A 35 -7.78 13.66 -36.03
C ILE A 35 -7.40 12.85 -34.78
N THR A 36 -8.27 11.95 -34.31
CA THR A 36 -8.01 11.17 -33.10
C THR A 36 -6.81 10.23 -33.26
N SER A 37 -6.57 9.66 -34.45
CA SER A 37 -5.36 8.85 -34.69
C SER A 37 -4.07 9.63 -34.50
N LYS A 38 -4.09 10.96 -34.72
CA LYS A 38 -2.96 11.85 -34.46
C LYS A 38 -2.91 12.31 -33.01
N MET A 39 -3.94 12.08 -32.20
CA MET A 39 -3.94 12.44 -30.78
C MET A 39 -3.31 11.35 -29.90
N TRP A 40 -3.33 10.09 -30.35
CA TRP A 40 -2.89 8.94 -29.57
C TRP A 40 -1.38 8.69 -29.68
N ASN A 41 -0.83 7.94 -28.73
CA ASN A 41 0.57 7.52 -28.67
C ASN A 41 1.57 8.68 -28.86
N ARG A 42 1.35 9.79 -28.16
CA ARG A 42 2.19 10.99 -28.27
C ARG A 42 2.30 11.75 -26.97
N THR A 43 3.31 12.60 -26.90
CA THR A 43 3.53 13.53 -25.80
C THR A 43 3.55 14.97 -26.33
N PHE A 44 2.95 15.89 -25.58
CA PHE A 44 2.98 17.33 -25.84
C PHE A 44 3.09 18.11 -24.53
N VAL A 45 3.46 19.39 -24.60
CA VAL A 45 3.56 20.27 -23.43
C VAL A 45 2.25 21.04 -23.29
N GLY A 46 1.52 20.75 -22.23
CA GLY A 46 0.30 21.45 -21.81
C GLY A 46 0.53 22.37 -20.61
N ILE A 47 -0.56 22.95 -20.08
CA ILE A 47 -0.50 23.77 -18.87
C ILE A 47 -0.24 22.93 -17.61
N THR A 48 -0.54 21.63 -17.66
CA THR A 48 -0.21 20.67 -16.60
C THR A 48 1.20 20.08 -16.74
N GLY A 49 2.02 20.57 -17.66
CA GLY A 49 3.35 20.04 -17.96
C GLY A 49 3.32 19.06 -19.14
N ASN A 50 4.17 18.02 -19.08
CA ASN A 50 4.21 17.01 -20.13
C ASN A 50 2.96 16.12 -20.06
N VAL A 51 2.16 16.12 -21.11
CA VAL A 51 0.97 15.28 -21.25
C VAL A 51 1.26 14.19 -22.25
N SER A 52 1.16 12.92 -21.82
CA SER A 52 1.37 11.76 -22.68
C SER A 52 0.06 10.98 -22.83
N ILE A 53 -0.32 10.69 -24.07
CA ILE A 53 -1.47 9.87 -24.44
C ILE A 53 -0.94 8.53 -24.94
N ASP A 54 -1.48 7.44 -24.41
CA ASP A 54 -1.09 6.09 -24.78
C ASP A 54 -1.68 5.64 -26.12
N GLN A 55 -1.43 4.38 -26.48
CA GLN A 55 -1.88 3.80 -27.74
C GLN A 55 -3.40 3.55 -27.81
N ASN A 56 -4.09 3.57 -26.67
CA ASN A 56 -5.54 3.41 -26.56
C ASN A 56 -6.28 4.75 -26.51
N GLY A 57 -5.54 5.86 -26.48
CA GLY A 57 -6.11 7.21 -26.37
C GLY A 57 -6.28 7.70 -24.94
N ASP A 58 -5.75 6.99 -23.95
CA ASP A 58 -5.84 7.34 -22.55
C ASP A 58 -4.61 8.12 -22.10
N ARG A 59 -4.82 9.10 -21.21
CA ARG A 59 -3.72 9.89 -20.66
C ARG A 59 -2.95 9.09 -19.60
N TYR A 60 -1.64 9.00 -19.73
CA TYR A 60 -0.77 8.56 -18.63
C TYR A 60 -0.93 9.50 -17.44
N SER A 61 -1.27 8.92 -16.29
CA SER A 61 -1.49 9.68 -15.06
C SER A 61 -0.22 9.68 -14.21
N ASP A 62 0.17 10.87 -13.79
CA ASP A 62 1.24 11.08 -12.83
C ASP A 62 0.65 11.32 -11.44
N TYR A 63 1.33 10.81 -10.41
CA TYR A 63 0.86 10.86 -9.03
C TYR A 63 1.96 11.33 -8.10
N SER A 64 1.61 12.11 -7.09
CA SER A 64 2.50 12.46 -5.98
C SER A 64 2.03 11.74 -4.72
N LEU A 65 2.99 11.13 -4.01
CA LEU A 65 2.79 10.61 -2.67
C LEU A 65 3.16 11.72 -1.68
N LEU A 66 2.19 12.08 -0.85
CA LEU A 66 2.38 13.04 0.23
C LEU A 66 2.50 12.30 1.55
N ASP A 67 3.43 12.72 2.39
CA ASP A 67 3.62 12.22 3.76
C ASP A 67 3.64 13.39 4.74
N LEU A 68 3.31 13.13 6.01
CA LEU A 68 3.28 14.14 7.05
C LEU A 68 4.70 14.47 7.52
N ASP A 69 5.10 15.73 7.38
CA ASP A 69 6.28 16.30 8.03
C ASP A 69 5.89 16.77 9.45
N ASP A 70 6.27 15.99 10.46
CA ASP A 70 6.02 16.27 11.88
C ASP A 70 6.64 17.59 12.36
N GLY A 71 7.74 18.04 11.73
CA GLY A 71 8.40 19.30 12.07
C GLY A 71 7.66 20.53 11.57
N GLN A 72 6.88 20.39 10.49
CA GLN A 72 6.12 21.48 9.87
C GLN A 72 4.61 21.37 10.06
N ASP A 73 4.12 20.24 10.58
CA ASP A 73 2.71 19.88 10.69
C ASP A 73 1.96 20.00 9.35
N LYS A 74 2.61 19.51 8.28
CA LYS A 74 2.13 19.62 6.89
C LYS A 74 2.43 18.38 6.07
N PHE A 75 1.54 18.09 5.12
CA PHE A 75 1.79 17.08 4.11
C PHE A 75 2.72 17.61 3.03
N MET A 76 3.82 16.90 2.79
CA MET A 76 4.84 17.23 1.81
C MET A 76 5.05 16.07 0.84
N GLU A 77 5.45 16.38 -0.40
CA GLU A 77 5.72 15.36 -1.40
C GLU A 77 7.01 14.60 -1.08
N VAL A 78 6.87 13.28 -0.93
CA VAL A 78 7.99 12.37 -0.61
C VAL A 78 8.34 11.45 -1.76
N ALA A 79 7.43 11.25 -2.72
CA ALA A 79 7.70 10.56 -3.96
C ALA A 79 6.77 11.02 -5.08
N TYR A 80 7.24 10.85 -6.31
CA TYR A 80 6.51 11.15 -7.54
C TYR A 80 6.55 9.94 -8.46
N TYR A 81 5.39 9.51 -8.94
CA TYR A 81 5.24 8.46 -9.93
C TYR A 81 4.93 9.07 -11.31
N SER A 82 5.76 8.74 -12.30
CA SER A 82 5.50 9.07 -13.70
C SER A 82 4.80 7.91 -14.39
N GLY A 83 3.57 8.13 -14.85
CA GLY A 83 2.80 7.12 -15.56
C GLY A 83 3.43 6.74 -16.90
N ALA A 84 3.94 7.72 -17.64
CA ALA A 84 4.55 7.49 -18.95
C ALA A 84 5.86 6.70 -18.86
N GLN A 85 6.62 6.87 -17.77
CA GLN A 85 7.89 6.14 -17.54
C GLN A 85 7.69 4.85 -16.74
N ASN A 86 6.49 4.64 -16.18
CA ASN A 86 6.19 3.56 -15.24
C ASN A 86 7.22 3.48 -14.10
N ALA A 87 7.53 4.63 -13.49
CA ALA A 87 8.61 4.75 -12.52
C ALA A 87 8.23 5.64 -11.34
N LEU A 88 8.50 5.13 -10.13
CA LEU A 88 8.44 5.90 -8.89
C LEU A 88 9.81 6.51 -8.60
N ARG A 89 9.83 7.82 -8.37
CA ARG A 89 11.02 8.58 -7.97
C ARG A 89 10.82 9.08 -6.55
N GLN A 90 11.66 8.62 -5.65
CA GLN A 90 11.65 9.09 -4.27
C GLN A 90 12.31 10.47 -4.20
N VAL A 91 11.63 11.41 -3.53
CA VAL A 91 12.07 12.80 -3.35
C VAL A 91 12.69 12.98 -1.96
N SER A 92 12.13 12.32 -0.94
CA SER A 92 12.63 12.30 0.43
C SER A 92 12.30 10.96 1.12
N ASP A 93 12.79 10.77 2.34
CA ASP A 93 12.52 9.57 3.12
C ASP A 93 11.04 9.47 3.53
N PHE A 94 10.52 8.24 3.53
CA PHE A 94 9.16 7.96 4.01
C PHE A 94 9.14 7.90 5.54
N HIS A 95 8.23 8.64 6.13
CA HIS A 95 8.06 8.69 7.56
C HIS A 95 7.18 7.54 8.04
N TRP A 96 7.71 6.76 8.98
CA TRP A 96 6.97 5.71 9.66
C TRP A 96 7.13 5.88 11.16
N VAL A 97 6.02 5.88 11.90
CA VAL A 97 5.99 6.05 13.36
C VAL A 97 6.93 5.08 14.10
N LYS A 98 7.14 3.88 13.55
CA LYS A 98 8.04 2.84 14.12
C LYS A 98 9.34 2.67 13.32
N GLY A 99 9.71 3.66 12.50
CA GLY A 99 10.92 3.68 11.67
C GLY A 99 10.91 2.76 10.44
N SER A 100 9.85 1.96 10.24
CA SER A 100 9.72 1.07 9.08
C SER A 100 8.26 0.87 8.68
N PRO A 101 7.98 0.54 7.39
CA PRO A 101 6.63 0.23 6.93
C PRO A 101 6.06 -0.96 7.70
N PRO A 102 4.79 -0.89 8.14
CA PRO A 102 4.13 -2.04 8.76
C PRO A 102 3.95 -3.16 7.74
N LYS A 103 3.74 -4.39 8.25
CA LYS A 103 3.36 -5.51 7.39
C LYS A 103 2.02 -5.22 6.70
N ASP A 104 1.90 -5.67 5.46
CA ASP A 104 0.67 -5.59 4.64
C ASP A 104 -0.50 -6.41 5.23
N SER A 105 -0.18 -7.35 6.12
CA SER A 105 -1.13 -8.24 6.78
C SER A 105 -0.70 -8.55 8.22
N PRO A 106 -1.66 -8.79 9.14
CA PRO A 106 -1.37 -9.26 10.48
C PRO A 106 -0.63 -10.60 10.47
N ILE A 107 0.21 -10.84 11.48
CA ILE A 107 1.00 -12.08 11.61
C ILE A 107 0.10 -13.33 11.60
N CYS A 108 -1.08 -13.25 12.24
CA CYS A 108 -2.04 -14.36 12.30
C CYS A 108 -3.07 -14.37 11.17
N GLY A 109 -2.89 -13.56 10.12
CA GLY A 109 -3.94 -13.33 9.14
C GLY A 109 -5.08 -12.48 9.72
N TRP A 110 -5.96 -12.00 8.84
CA TRP A 110 -7.09 -11.15 9.22
C TRP A 110 -8.17 -11.91 10.01
N ASP A 111 -8.24 -13.22 9.82
CA ASP A 111 -9.25 -14.13 10.37
C ASP A 111 -8.68 -15.08 11.43
N HIS A 112 -7.44 -14.85 11.89
CA HIS A 112 -6.69 -15.74 12.79
C HIS A 112 -6.36 -17.13 12.22
N SER A 113 -6.62 -17.41 10.93
CA SER A 113 -6.35 -18.72 10.31
C SER A 113 -4.87 -19.13 10.32
N LYS A 114 -3.95 -18.17 10.46
CA LYS A 114 -2.50 -18.41 10.50
C LYS A 114 -1.93 -18.45 11.91
N CYS A 115 -2.75 -18.19 12.94
CA CYS A 115 -2.30 -18.38 14.31
C CYS A 115 -2.06 -19.88 14.56
N PRO A 116 -1.06 -20.25 15.38
CA PRO A 116 -0.97 -21.61 15.90
C PRO A 116 -2.28 -21.99 16.58
N GLU A 117 -2.83 -23.15 16.23
CA GLU A 117 -3.95 -23.71 16.99
C GLU A 117 -3.47 -23.93 18.44
N GLY A 118 -4.30 -23.50 19.41
CA GLY A 118 -4.02 -23.75 20.82
C GLY A 118 -3.89 -25.25 21.10
N TYR A 119 -3.26 -25.61 22.21
CA TYR A 119 -3.18 -27.02 22.58
C TYR A 119 -4.59 -27.59 22.82
N PRO A 120 -4.87 -28.82 22.40
CA PRO A 120 -6.13 -29.49 22.74
C PRO A 120 -6.36 -29.54 24.26
N PHE A 121 -7.63 -29.56 24.69
CA PHE A 121 -8.02 -29.56 26.11
C PHE A 121 -7.29 -30.63 26.95
N TYR A 122 -7.00 -31.80 26.37
CA TYR A 122 -6.32 -32.89 27.09
C TYR A 122 -4.90 -32.52 27.55
N TYR A 123 -4.19 -31.64 26.83
CA TYR A 123 -2.88 -31.16 27.27
C TYR A 123 -2.98 -30.36 28.58
N TYR A 124 -3.99 -29.49 28.69
CA TYR A 124 -4.25 -28.75 29.92
C TYR A 124 -4.70 -29.67 31.07
N ALA A 125 -5.52 -30.68 30.77
CA ALA A 125 -5.96 -31.66 31.76
C ALA A 125 -4.78 -32.50 32.31
N LEU A 126 -3.86 -32.94 31.45
CA LEU A 126 -2.66 -33.67 31.87
C LEU A 126 -1.73 -32.79 32.71
N PHE A 127 -1.53 -31.52 32.34
CA PHE A 127 -0.75 -30.57 33.13
C PHE A 127 -1.37 -30.32 34.51
N ALA A 128 -2.69 -30.13 34.58
CA ALA A 128 -3.39 -29.96 35.85
C ALA A 128 -3.29 -31.21 36.73
N ALA A 129 -3.46 -32.40 36.15
CA ALA A 129 -3.30 -33.67 36.86
C ALA A 129 -1.87 -33.83 37.41
N LEU A 130 -0.84 -33.50 36.61
CA LEU A 130 0.55 -33.53 37.05
C LEU A 130 0.79 -32.59 38.24
N ILE A 131 0.26 -31.36 38.19
CA ILE A 131 0.38 -30.40 39.29
C ILE A 131 -0.31 -30.94 40.56
N ILE A 132 -1.49 -31.55 40.43
CA ILE A 132 -2.21 -32.16 41.55
C ILE A 132 -1.38 -33.30 42.16
N GLN A 133 -0.80 -34.19 41.34
CA GLN A 133 0.05 -35.28 41.82
C GLN A 133 1.30 -34.77 42.54
N ILE A 134 1.94 -33.73 42.01
CA ILE A 134 3.08 -33.08 42.67
C ILE A 134 2.67 -32.48 44.02
N ARG A 135 1.50 -31.81 44.09
CA ARG A 135 1.00 -31.22 45.35
C ARG A 135 0.65 -32.29 46.39
N ILE A 136 0.02 -33.39 45.98
CA ILE A 136 -0.26 -34.53 46.86
C ILE A 136 1.05 -35.16 47.34
N GLY A 137 2.00 -35.41 46.44
CA GLY A 137 3.31 -35.99 46.78
C GLY A 137 4.13 -35.11 47.73
N ILE A 138 4.13 -33.78 47.54
CA ILE A 138 4.78 -32.84 48.47
C ILE A 138 4.09 -32.87 49.84
N ASN A 139 2.76 -32.81 49.88
CA ASN A 139 2.02 -32.86 51.15
C ASN A 139 2.23 -34.18 51.90
N ALA A 140 2.25 -35.31 51.18
CA ALA A 140 2.54 -36.63 51.75
C ALA A 140 3.95 -36.69 52.35
N ASN A 141 4.97 -36.20 51.63
CA ASN A 141 6.34 -36.12 52.13
C ASN A 141 6.48 -35.20 53.36
N VAL A 142 5.71 -34.10 53.44
CA VAL A 142 5.71 -33.21 54.61
C VAL A 142 5.09 -33.90 55.83
N LEU A 143 3.98 -34.63 55.66
CA LEU A 143 3.35 -35.39 56.73
C LEU A 143 4.26 -36.52 57.23
N GLU A 144 4.93 -37.23 56.33
CA GLU A 144 5.85 -38.31 56.68
C GLU A 144 7.07 -37.78 57.47
N ASN A 145 7.66 -36.65 57.04
CA ASN A 145 8.72 -35.97 57.77
C ASN A 145 8.26 -35.40 59.13
N SER A 146 7.01 -34.95 59.25
CA SER A 146 6.46 -34.45 60.52
C SER A 146 6.14 -35.55 61.53
N MET A 147 5.79 -36.77 61.07
CA MET A 147 5.56 -37.93 61.94
C MET A 147 6.87 -38.63 62.34
N GLY A 148 7.89 -38.58 61.49
CA GLY A 148 9.23 -39.11 61.80
C GLY A 148 9.99 -38.37 62.91
N GLY A 149 9.54 -37.16 63.29
CA GLY A 149 10.17 -36.34 64.34
C GLY A 149 9.63 -36.55 65.76
N ILE A 150 8.59 -37.35 65.97
CA ILE A 150 7.94 -37.56 67.29
C ILE A 150 8.51 -38.79 68.04
N GLY A 151 9.46 -39.51 67.44
CA GLY A 151 10.09 -40.69 68.04
C GLY A 151 11.59 -40.57 68.23
N ARG A 152 12.05 -39.69 69.13
CA ARG A 152 13.34 -39.80 69.84
C ARG A 152 13.30 -39.05 71.16
#